data_AF-Q0CSF3-F1
#
_entry.id   AF-Q0CSF3-F1
#
_cell.length_a   1.000
_cell.length_b   1.000
_cell.length_c   1.000
_cell.angle_alpha   90.00
_cell.angle_beta   90.00
_cell.angle_gamma   90.00
#
_symmetry.space_group_name_H-M   'P 1'
#
loop_
_entity.id
_entity.type
_entity.pdbx_description
1 polymer ?
#
loop_
_entity_poly.entity_id
_entity_poly.type
_entity_poly.pdbx_seq_one_letter_code
_entity_poly.pdbx_strand_id
1 'polypeptide(L)'
;MASTPTYFLLTCTLCLVAIAQAMVQNCYGVDEFPRHGDVAQETQYAGAEDCLEYLGVMAPGINQVTWTHEAKGTLYHYVISWVEDCEGEPQDVVEPFEGTMCVDLLQNNWKDCINGGAGGWVDVGCVRYEFKPAE
;
A
#
# COMPACT_ATOMS: atom_id res chain seq x y z
N MET A 1 -27.50 22.11 53.48
CA MET A 1 -28.34 22.22 52.27
C MET A 1 -27.37 22.14 51.09
N ALA A 2 -26.97 20.94 50.71
CA ALA A 2 -27.60 20.08 49.70
C ALA A 2 -27.37 20.62 48.28
N SER A 3 -26.49 19.89 47.60
CA SER A 3 -25.97 19.99 46.24
C SER A 3 -27.00 19.81 45.14
N THR A 4 -26.79 20.47 44.01
CA THR A 4 -27.34 20.06 42.71
C THR A 4 -26.23 20.06 41.65
N PRO A 5 -25.94 18.93 40.99
CA PRO A 5 -24.97 18.85 39.91
C PRO A 5 -25.67 19.03 38.56
N THR A 6 -25.17 19.92 37.71
CA THR A 6 -25.60 20.02 36.31
C THR A 6 -24.72 19.09 35.47
N TYR A 7 -25.30 18.00 35.01
CA TYR A 7 -24.75 17.12 33.97
C TYR A 7 -25.02 17.69 32.56
N PHE A 8 -24.33 17.13 31.56
CA PHE A 8 -24.54 17.25 30.10
C PHE A 8 -24.00 18.57 29.49
N LEU A 9 -23.02 18.58 28.57
CA LEU A 9 -22.68 17.65 27.49
C LEU A 9 -21.16 17.62 27.27
N LEU A 10 -20.57 16.43 27.32
CA LEU A 10 -19.29 16.13 26.68
C LEU A 10 -19.56 16.03 25.18
N THR A 11 -19.54 17.15 24.44
CA THR A 11 -19.47 17.06 22.97
C THR A 11 -18.05 16.70 22.61
N CYS A 12 -17.84 15.39 22.48
CA CYS A 12 -16.69 14.79 21.82
C CYS A 12 -16.52 15.46 20.44
N THR A 13 -15.69 16.49 20.37
CA THR A 13 -15.36 17.20 19.11
C THR A 13 -14.27 16.42 18.36
N LEU A 14 -14.24 15.10 18.54
CA LEU A 14 -13.37 14.15 17.86
C LEU A 14 -14.13 13.27 16.86
N CYS A 15 -15.41 13.55 16.60
CA CYS A 15 -16.08 12.98 15.44
C CYS A 15 -15.77 13.83 14.21
N LEU A 16 -15.17 13.19 13.20
CA LEU A 16 -14.91 13.67 11.83
C LEU A 16 -13.62 14.44 11.59
N VAL A 17 -12.49 13.92 12.07
CA VAL A 17 -11.32 13.93 11.17
C VAL A 17 -11.46 12.66 10.34
N ALA A 18 -12.08 12.77 9.17
CA ALA A 18 -11.71 11.88 8.09
C ALA A 18 -10.23 12.16 7.86
N ILE A 19 -9.37 11.37 8.49
CA ILE A 19 -7.94 11.42 8.21
C ILE A 19 -7.88 10.93 6.77
N ALA A 20 -7.79 11.87 5.82
CA ALA A 20 -7.18 11.56 4.55
C ALA A 20 -5.80 11.02 4.93
N GLN A 21 -5.67 9.69 4.98
CA GLN A 21 -4.37 9.06 5.14
C GLN A 21 -3.58 9.57 3.95
N ALA A 22 -2.64 10.47 4.21
CA ALA A 22 -1.73 10.92 3.18
C ALA A 22 -1.11 9.66 2.58
N MET A 23 -1.13 9.54 1.25
CA MET A 23 -0.48 8.45 0.53
C MET A 23 1.03 8.61 0.73
N VAL A 24 1.52 8.10 1.85
CA VAL A 24 2.92 8.20 2.24
C VAL A 24 3.64 6.99 1.69
N GLN A 25 4.56 7.25 0.78
CA GLN A 25 5.49 6.27 0.28
C GLN A 25 6.46 5.87 1.38
N ASN A 26 6.57 4.58 1.65
CA ASN A 26 7.57 3.98 2.52
C ASN A 26 8.56 3.20 1.66
N CYS A 27 9.85 3.26 2.02
CA CYS A 27 10.91 2.61 1.26
C CYS A 27 11.65 1.61 2.14
N TYR A 28 11.98 0.46 1.57
CA TYR A 28 12.84 -0.52 2.22
C TYR A 28 14.27 -0.02 2.37
N GLY A 29 15.03 -0.64 3.28
CA GLY A 29 16.46 -0.40 3.40
C GLY A 29 17.22 -0.95 2.18
N VAL A 30 18.32 -0.28 1.80
CA VAL A 30 19.17 -0.70 0.68
C VAL A 30 19.71 -2.13 0.86
N ASP A 31 20.02 -2.51 2.10
CA ASP A 31 20.61 -3.80 2.43
C ASP A 31 19.60 -4.83 2.94
N GLU A 32 18.29 -4.51 2.87
CA GLU A 32 17.22 -5.39 3.38
C GLU A 32 17.06 -6.66 2.55
N PHE A 33 17.47 -6.60 1.28
CA PHE A 33 17.38 -7.70 0.33
C PHE A 33 18.75 -7.96 -0.34
N PRO A 34 19.78 -8.37 0.43
CA PRO A 34 21.18 -8.28 0.00
C PRO A 34 21.59 -9.22 -1.14
N ARG A 35 20.69 -10.10 -1.60
CA ARG A 35 20.93 -11.12 -2.63
C ARG A 35 20.22 -10.86 -3.95
N HIS A 36 19.48 -9.76 -4.08
CA HIS A 36 18.86 -9.44 -5.37
C HIS A 36 19.89 -8.93 -6.38
N GLY A 37 19.71 -9.26 -7.65
CA GLY A 37 20.42 -8.61 -8.75
C GLY A 37 19.84 -7.22 -9.04
N ASP A 38 20.32 -6.57 -10.10
CA ASP A 38 19.80 -5.25 -10.48
C ASP A 38 18.30 -5.32 -10.81
N VAL A 39 17.53 -4.35 -10.29
CA VAL A 39 16.12 -4.16 -10.62
C VAL A 39 16.04 -3.20 -11.81
N ALA A 40 15.76 -3.75 -12.99
CA ALA A 40 15.63 -3.02 -14.23
C ALA A 40 14.25 -2.34 -14.31
N GLN A 41 14.25 -1.05 -14.63
CA GLN A 41 13.04 -0.23 -14.77
C GLN A 41 12.00 -0.88 -15.71
N GLU A 42 12.43 -1.33 -16.89
CA GLU A 42 11.54 -1.91 -17.89
C GLU A 42 10.78 -3.12 -17.36
N THR A 43 11.48 -4.03 -16.66
CA THR A 43 10.86 -5.21 -16.03
C THR A 43 9.94 -4.81 -14.88
N GLN A 44 10.35 -3.82 -14.08
CA GLN A 44 9.54 -3.34 -12.97
C GLN A 44 8.22 -2.73 -13.48
N TYR A 45 8.29 -1.93 -14.54
CA TYR A 45 7.13 -1.24 -15.11
C TYR A 45 6.16 -2.24 -15.75
N ALA A 46 6.68 -3.18 -16.54
CA ALA A 46 5.87 -4.24 -17.13
C ALA A 46 5.21 -5.11 -16.06
N GLY A 47 5.95 -5.50 -15.00
CA GLY A 47 5.37 -6.28 -13.90
C GLY A 47 4.33 -5.52 -13.09
N ALA A 48 4.44 -4.20 -12.97
CA ALA A 48 3.41 -3.37 -12.33
C ALA A 48 2.10 -3.31 -13.15
N GLU A 49 2.15 -3.39 -14.49
CA GLU A 49 0.96 -3.37 -15.35
C GLU A 49 0.04 -4.58 -15.14
N ASP A 50 0.59 -5.72 -14.72
CA ASP A 50 -0.19 -6.94 -14.43
C ASP A 50 -1.23 -6.74 -13.32
N CYS A 51 -1.11 -5.70 -12.49
CA CYS A 51 -2.12 -5.37 -11.49
C CYS A 51 -3.51 -5.15 -12.11
N LEU A 52 -3.56 -4.72 -13.38
CA LEU A 52 -4.81 -4.48 -14.13
C LEU A 52 -5.59 -5.77 -14.43
N GLU A 53 -4.95 -6.94 -14.36
CA GLU A 53 -5.61 -8.22 -14.57
C GLU A 53 -6.38 -8.70 -13.33
N TYR A 54 -6.06 -8.15 -12.16
CA TYR A 54 -6.64 -8.54 -10.88
C TYR A 54 -7.86 -7.67 -10.54
N LEU A 55 -8.98 -7.99 -11.16
CA LEU A 55 -10.25 -7.31 -10.90
C LEU A 55 -10.89 -7.77 -9.58
N GLY A 56 -11.49 -6.83 -8.85
CA GLY A 56 -12.21 -7.11 -7.61
C GLY A 56 -11.92 -6.07 -6.54
N VAL A 57 -12.21 -6.44 -5.30
CA VAL A 57 -12.00 -5.58 -4.13
C VAL A 57 -11.09 -6.23 -3.11
N MET A 58 -10.31 -5.42 -2.41
CA MET A 58 -9.66 -5.76 -1.16
C MET A 58 -10.55 -5.35 0.01
N ALA A 59 -10.60 -6.20 1.03
CA ALA A 59 -11.42 -6.02 2.22
C ALA A 59 -10.80 -6.80 3.40
N PRO A 60 -11.21 -6.53 4.65
CA PRO A 60 -10.76 -7.31 5.80
C PRO A 60 -11.01 -8.81 5.60
N GLY A 61 -9.98 -9.63 5.82
CA GLY A 61 -10.05 -11.09 5.66
C GLY A 61 -9.89 -11.61 4.24
N ILE A 62 -9.74 -10.72 3.24
CA ILE A 62 -9.24 -11.11 1.92
C ILE A 62 -7.71 -11.18 2.00
N ASN A 63 -7.14 -12.34 1.65
CA ASN A 63 -5.72 -12.64 1.90
C ASN A 63 -4.77 -11.59 1.29
N GLN A 64 -4.60 -11.61 -0.03
CA GLN A 64 -3.81 -10.67 -0.83
C GLN A 64 -3.80 -11.13 -2.28
N VAL A 65 -3.50 -10.23 -3.21
CA VAL A 65 -3.06 -10.56 -4.57
C VAL A 65 -1.53 -10.49 -4.59
N THR A 66 -0.90 -11.50 -5.19
CA THR A 66 0.56 -11.54 -5.33
C THR A 66 0.96 -12.17 -6.65
N TRP A 67 2.02 -11.63 -7.24
CA TRP A 67 2.62 -12.16 -8.45
C TRP A 67 4.11 -11.84 -8.49
N THR A 68 4.81 -12.51 -9.40
CA THR A 68 6.26 -12.41 -9.54
C THR A 68 6.70 -12.37 -10.99
N HIS A 69 7.76 -11.63 -11.26
CA HIS A 69 8.50 -11.66 -12.53
C HIS A 69 9.96 -12.01 -12.27
N GLU A 70 10.60 -12.78 -13.14
CA GLU A 70 12.03 -13.04 -13.04
C GLU A 70 12.75 -12.44 -14.24
N ALA A 71 13.78 -11.63 -13.99
CA ALA A 71 14.65 -11.13 -15.04
C ALA A 71 16.09 -11.02 -14.54
N LYS A 72 17.03 -11.56 -15.32
CA LYS A 72 18.49 -11.49 -15.05
C LYS A 72 18.89 -11.98 -13.65
N GLY A 73 18.18 -12.98 -13.11
CA GLY A 73 18.43 -13.54 -11.78
C GLY A 73 17.86 -12.72 -10.62
N THR A 74 17.07 -11.67 -10.91
CA THR A 74 16.31 -10.92 -9.92
C THR A 74 14.85 -11.33 -10.02
N LEU A 75 14.24 -11.69 -8.89
CA LEU A 75 12.83 -11.99 -8.77
C LEU A 75 12.11 -10.76 -8.22
N TYR A 76 11.12 -10.26 -8.94
CA TYR A 76 10.37 -9.04 -8.69
C TYR A 76 9.06 -9.47 -8.03
N HIS A 77 8.82 -9.07 -6.78
CA HIS A 77 7.61 -9.40 -6.05
C HIS A 77 6.70 -8.19 -5.95
N TYR A 78 5.43 -8.45 -6.24
CA TYR A 78 4.36 -7.47 -6.10
C TYR A 78 3.29 -8.03 -5.18
N VAL A 79 2.76 -7.17 -4.32
CA VAL A 79 1.70 -7.52 -3.38
C VAL A 79 0.68 -6.38 -3.33
N ILE A 80 -0.59 -6.75 -3.39
CA ILE A 80 -1.71 -5.87 -3.04
C ILE A 80 -2.45 -6.53 -1.89
N SER A 81 -2.55 -5.85 -0.76
CA SER A 81 -3.10 -6.44 0.47
C SER A 81 -3.95 -5.45 1.25
N TRP A 82 -4.86 -5.97 2.07
CA TRP A 82 -5.54 -5.18 3.08
C TRP A 82 -4.60 -4.93 4.26
N VAL A 83 -4.48 -3.68 4.70
CA VAL A 83 -3.66 -3.31 5.85
C VAL A 83 -4.27 -3.92 7.12
N GLU A 84 -3.45 -4.62 7.89
CA GLU A 84 -3.87 -5.25 9.15
C GLU A 84 -4.48 -4.21 10.10
N ASP A 85 -5.57 -4.60 10.76
CA ASP A 85 -6.37 -3.74 11.67
C ASP A 85 -6.92 -2.45 11.05
N CYS A 86 -6.89 -2.29 9.71
CA CYS A 86 -7.52 -1.16 9.06
C CYS A 86 -9.04 -1.33 9.00
N GLU A 87 -9.77 -0.36 9.57
CA GLU A 87 -11.22 -0.28 9.53
C GLU A 87 -11.66 0.59 8.34
N GLY A 88 -12.28 -0.03 7.33
CA GLY A 88 -12.71 0.67 6.12
C GLY A 88 -13.66 -0.16 5.27
N GLU A 89 -14.26 0.50 4.27
CA GLU A 89 -15.07 -0.15 3.25
C GLU A 89 -14.17 -0.90 2.25
N PRO A 90 -14.66 -1.98 1.61
CA PRO A 90 -13.93 -2.64 0.53
C PRO A 90 -13.49 -1.65 -0.56
N GLN A 91 -12.25 -1.74 -1.01
CA GLN A 91 -11.65 -0.86 -2.01
C GLN A 91 -11.27 -1.64 -3.26
N ASP A 92 -11.43 -1.04 -4.44
CA ASP A 92 -11.08 -1.67 -5.70
C ASP A 92 -9.56 -1.94 -5.77
N VAL A 93 -9.19 -3.08 -6.35
CA VAL A 93 -7.77 -3.49 -6.47
C VAL A 93 -7.01 -2.58 -7.43
N VAL A 94 -7.65 -2.12 -8.50
CA VAL A 94 -7.05 -1.33 -9.57
C VAL A 94 -7.09 0.16 -9.23
N GLU A 95 -8.22 0.66 -8.74
CA GLU A 95 -8.42 2.07 -8.34
C GLU A 95 -8.95 2.14 -6.89
N PRO A 96 -8.08 2.00 -5.87
CA PRO A 96 -8.50 1.94 -4.46
C PRO A 96 -9.09 3.27 -3.97
N PHE A 97 -8.78 4.36 -4.65
CA PHE A 97 -9.30 5.71 -4.42
C PHE A 97 -9.28 6.52 -5.72
N GLU A 98 -10.21 7.48 -5.86
CA GLU A 98 -10.33 8.30 -7.07
C GLU A 98 -8.99 8.99 -7.41
N GLY A 99 -8.54 8.83 -8.66
CA GLY A 99 -7.31 9.45 -9.16
C GLY A 99 -6.03 8.71 -8.76
N THR A 100 -6.16 7.47 -8.27
CA THR A 100 -5.04 6.56 -8.03
C THR A 100 -5.15 5.35 -8.96
N MET A 101 -4.03 4.76 -9.35
CA MET A 101 -4.00 3.57 -10.20
C MET A 101 -2.96 2.60 -9.66
N CYS A 102 -3.30 1.31 -9.57
CA CYS A 102 -2.39 0.28 -9.07
C CYS A 102 -1.03 0.29 -9.78
N VAL A 103 -1.03 0.57 -11.09
CA VAL A 103 0.18 0.68 -11.92
C VAL A 103 1.08 1.79 -11.40
N ASP A 104 0.53 2.99 -11.22
CA ASP A 104 1.29 4.15 -10.74
C ASP A 104 1.79 3.93 -9.31
N LEU A 105 0.96 3.36 -8.44
CA LEU A 105 1.33 3.06 -7.05
C LEU A 105 2.53 2.10 -6.98
N LEU A 106 2.49 1.02 -7.76
CA LEU A 106 3.58 0.03 -7.80
C LEU A 106 4.83 0.56 -8.50
N GLN A 107 4.71 1.36 -9.57
CA GLN A 107 5.85 1.98 -10.24
C GLN A 107 6.53 3.03 -9.35
N ASN A 108 5.76 3.83 -8.62
CA ASN A 108 6.28 4.85 -7.72
C ASN A 108 7.03 4.24 -6.52
N ASN A 109 6.61 3.06 -6.03
CA ASN A 109 7.36 2.30 -5.02
C ASN A 109 8.81 1.98 -5.43
N TRP A 110 9.10 1.88 -6.73
CA TRP A 110 10.47 1.73 -7.23
C TRP A 110 11.10 3.09 -7.58
N LYS A 111 10.36 3.93 -8.32
CA LYS A 111 10.86 5.19 -8.87
C LYS A 111 11.23 6.22 -7.81
N ASP A 112 10.42 6.33 -6.77
CA ASP A 112 10.59 7.35 -5.73
C ASP A 112 11.44 6.84 -4.56
N CYS A 113 11.56 5.51 -4.43
CA CYS A 113 12.49 4.86 -3.50
C CYS A 113 13.87 4.66 -4.15
N ILE A 114 14.74 5.66 -4.03
CA ILE A 114 16.12 5.62 -4.52
C ILE A 114 17.01 4.78 -3.58
N ASN A 115 16.75 3.46 -3.53
CA ASN A 115 17.36 2.52 -2.57
C ASN A 115 17.99 1.30 -3.25
N GLY A 116 18.56 1.47 -4.44
CA GLY A 116 19.24 0.39 -5.16
C GLY A 116 18.30 -0.68 -5.74
N GLY A 117 16.99 -0.44 -5.74
CA GLY A 117 15.99 -1.38 -6.25
C GLY A 117 15.26 -2.18 -5.17
N ALA A 118 15.58 -1.98 -3.90
CA ALA A 118 14.87 -2.62 -2.78
C ALA A 118 13.37 -2.27 -2.76
N GLY A 119 12.98 -1.14 -3.35
CA GLY A 119 11.57 -0.79 -3.56
C GLY A 119 10.90 -0.26 -2.29
N GLY A 120 9.61 -0.51 -2.14
CA GLY A 120 8.83 0.08 -1.07
C GLY A 120 7.35 -0.26 -1.14
N TRP A 121 6.56 0.43 -0.34
CA TRP A 121 5.11 0.30 -0.32
C TRP A 121 4.41 1.62 -0.02
N VAL A 122 3.18 1.73 -0.50
CA VAL A 122 2.28 2.84 -0.22
C VAL A 122 0.93 2.30 0.22
N ASP A 123 0.36 2.94 1.23
CA ASP A 123 -0.99 2.65 1.72
C ASP A 123 -1.95 3.70 1.14
N VAL A 124 -3.04 3.24 0.52
CA VAL A 124 -4.09 4.08 -0.07
C VAL A 124 -5.42 3.70 0.57
N GLY A 125 -5.81 4.45 1.59
CA GLY A 125 -6.84 4.00 2.53
C GLY A 125 -6.34 2.74 3.26
N CYS A 126 -7.11 1.66 3.16
CA CYS A 126 -6.79 0.36 3.76
C CYS A 126 -6.12 -0.63 2.81
N VAL A 127 -5.74 -0.22 1.59
CA VAL A 127 -5.04 -1.10 0.65
C VAL A 127 -3.58 -0.71 0.54
N ARG A 128 -2.69 -1.68 0.75
CA ARG A 128 -1.25 -1.57 0.55
C ARG A 128 -0.86 -2.07 -0.83
N TYR A 129 -0.05 -1.29 -1.52
CA TYR A 129 0.62 -1.67 -2.75
C TYR A 129 2.11 -1.75 -2.45
N GLU A 130 2.70 -2.93 -2.61
CA GLU A 130 4.09 -3.20 -2.26
C GLU A 130 4.84 -3.76 -3.47
N PHE A 131 6.05 -3.25 -3.67
CA PHE A 131 7.03 -3.81 -4.58
C PHE A 131 8.35 -4.03 -3.83
N LYS A 132 8.91 -5.24 -3.97
CA LYS A 132 10.25 -5.57 -3.50
C LYS A 132 10.89 -6.64 -4.38
N PRO A 133 12.21 -6.70 -4.47
CA PRO A 133 12.88 -7.88 -4.98
C PRO A 133 12.84 -9.02 -3.95
N ALA A 134 12.88 -10.27 -4.39
CA ALA A 134 13.13 -11.41 -3.51
C ALA A 134 14.61 -11.78 -3.39
N GLU A 135 14.90 -12.52 -2.32
CA GLU A 135 16.20 -13.13 -2.01
C GLU A 135 16.47 -14.49 -2.64
#